data_AF-X1JTJ1-F1
#
_entry.id   AF-X1JTJ1-F1
#
_cell.length_a   1.000
_cell.length_b   1.000
_cell.length_c   1.000
_cell.angle_alpha   90.00
_cell.angle_beta   90.00
_cell.angle_gamma   90.00
#
_symmetry.space_group_name_H-M   'P 1'
#
loop_
_entity.id
_entity.type
_entity.pdbx_description
1 polymer ?
#
loop_
_entity_poly.entity_id
_entity_poly.type
_entity_poly.pdbx_seq_one_letter_code
_entity_poly.pdbx_strand_id
1 'polypeptide(L)'
;MSRALTTGALTRRDALKRMLLGAAGLALADGFGVWTCSAEQRAPARSVIQIWMWGGPSHLDTFDPKPDAGYDYCGPLDKAIPTNVDGIYISDQLPLLAQQADKYSIIRSM
;
A
#
# COMPACT_ATOMS: atom_id res chain seq x y z
N MET A 1 30.37 -38.17 -37.38
CA MET A 1 29.56 -37.09 -38.00
C MET A 1 29.83 -35.80 -37.25
N SER A 2 30.76 -35.01 -37.79
CA SER A 2 31.42 -33.88 -37.12
C SER A 2 30.57 -32.62 -37.23
N ARG A 3 30.16 -32.04 -36.09
CA ARG A 3 29.40 -30.79 -36.03
C ARG A 3 30.39 -29.68 -35.67
N ALA A 4 30.89 -29.00 -36.70
CA ALA A 4 31.92 -27.98 -36.59
C ALA A 4 31.44 -26.76 -35.81
N LEU A 5 32.00 -26.58 -34.62
CA LEU A 5 32.09 -25.31 -33.91
C LEU A 5 32.90 -24.35 -34.78
N THR A 6 32.24 -23.42 -35.47
CA THR A 6 32.93 -22.40 -36.28
C THR A 6 32.73 -21.04 -35.64
N THR A 7 33.70 -20.67 -34.82
CA THR A 7 33.97 -19.30 -34.38
C THR A 7 34.45 -18.51 -35.61
N GLY A 8 33.54 -17.83 -36.30
CA GLY A 8 33.84 -17.08 -37.53
C GLY A 8 32.94 -15.87 -37.68
N ALA A 9 33.47 -14.79 -38.27
CA ALA A 9 32.89 -13.45 -38.34
C ALA A 9 31.35 -13.41 -38.52
N LEU A 10 30.70 -12.53 -37.74
CA LEU A 10 29.27 -12.25 -37.79
C LEU A 10 28.80 -12.03 -39.24
N THR A 11 28.10 -13.01 -39.79
CA THR A 11 27.53 -12.90 -41.14
C THR A 11 26.33 -11.96 -41.08
N ARG A 12 26.11 -11.13 -42.13
CA ARG A 12 24.98 -10.18 -42.20
C ARG A 12 23.62 -10.82 -41.88
N ARG A 13 23.43 -12.08 -42.29
CA ARG A 13 22.23 -12.87 -42.00
C ARG A 13 22.09 -13.24 -40.52
N ASP A 14 23.19 -13.56 -39.84
CA ASP A 14 23.17 -13.88 -38.41
C ASP A 14 22.94 -12.63 -37.57
N ALA A 15 23.45 -11.47 -38.01
CA ALA A 15 23.14 -10.19 -37.41
C ALA A 15 21.63 -9.87 -37.52
N LEU A 16 21.04 -10.02 -38.70
CA LEU A 16 19.59 -9.83 -38.92
C LEU A 16 18.75 -10.80 -38.07
N LYS A 17 19.14 -12.07 -37.99
CA LYS A 17 18.43 -13.06 -37.16
C LYS A 17 18.47 -12.68 -35.68
N ARG A 18 19.63 -12.28 -35.16
CA ARG A 18 19.80 -11.87 -33.75
C ARG A 18 19.00 -10.61 -33.43
N MET A 19 18.94 -9.65 -34.34
CA MET A 19 18.14 -8.42 -34.18
C MET A 19 16.64 -8.72 -34.17
N LEU A 20 16.16 -9.56 -35.09
CA LEU A 20 14.76 -10.00 -35.14
C LEU A 20 14.36 -10.78 -33.88
N LEU A 21 15.21 -11.68 -33.40
CA LEU A 21 14.99 -12.42 -32.15
C LEU A 21 14.98 -11.50 -30.92
N GLY A 22 15.88 -10.52 -30.86
CA GLY A 22 15.90 -9.53 -29.79
C GLY A 22 14.66 -8.62 -29.78
N ALA A 23 14.23 -8.15 -30.96
CA ALA A 23 13.04 -7.32 -31.10
C ALA A 23 11.76 -8.10 -30.78
N ALA A 24 11.66 -9.36 -31.21
CA ALA A 24 10.54 -10.24 -30.84
C ALA A 24 10.52 -10.54 -29.34
N GLY A 25 11.69 -10.71 -28.71
CA GLY A 25 11.81 -10.86 -27.26
C GLY A 25 11.30 -9.63 -26.50
N LEU A 26 11.66 -8.41 -26.95
CA LEU A 26 11.14 -7.17 -26.37
C LEU A 26 9.64 -7.00 -26.59
N ALA A 27 9.14 -7.27 -27.79
CA ALA A 27 7.72 -7.15 -28.11
C ALA A 27 6.84 -8.13 -27.32
N LEU A 28 7.36 -9.32 -27.00
CA LEU A 28 6.70 -10.25 -26.09
C LEU A 28 6.79 -9.80 -24.62
N ALA A 29 7.91 -9.19 -24.22
CA ALA A 29 8.08 -8.64 -22.88
C ALA A 29 7.17 -7.44 -22.59
N ASP A 30 6.81 -6.63 -23.60
CA ASP A 30 5.84 -5.53 -23.44
C ASP A 30 4.45 -6.03 -22.98
N GLY A 31 4.06 -7.26 -23.35
CA GLY A 31 2.81 -7.89 -22.87
C GLY A 31 2.92 -8.45 -21.46
N PHE A 32 4.12 -8.83 -21.04
CA PHE A 32 4.44 -9.14 -19.64
C PHE A 32 4.81 -7.84 -18.95
N GLY A 33 3.83 -6.95 -18.80
CA GLY A 33 4.00 -5.63 -18.21
C GLY A 33 5.02 -5.70 -17.09
N VAL A 34 6.22 -5.15 -17.35
CA VAL A 34 7.12 -4.79 -16.26
C VAL A 34 6.39 -3.62 -15.63
N TRP A 35 5.46 -3.97 -14.74
CA TRP A 35 4.89 -3.07 -13.77
C TRP A 35 6.07 -2.66 -12.92
N THR A 36 6.83 -1.67 -13.41
CA THR A 36 7.52 -0.78 -12.52
C THR A 36 6.37 -0.08 -11.80
N CYS A 37 5.90 -0.71 -10.72
CA CYS A 37 5.37 0.05 -9.62
C CYS A 37 6.53 0.94 -9.18
N SER A 38 6.71 2.05 -9.90
CA SER A 38 7.38 3.22 -9.38
C SER A 38 6.45 3.71 -8.29
N ALA A 39 6.44 2.99 -7.16
CA ALA A 39 6.03 3.56 -5.92
C ALA A 39 6.90 4.80 -5.80
N GLU A 40 6.30 5.98 -5.98
CA GLU A 40 6.95 7.22 -5.61
C GLU A 40 7.50 6.99 -4.22
N GLN A 41 8.82 6.84 -4.11
CA GLN A 41 9.48 6.60 -2.85
C GLN A 41 9.30 7.86 -2.04
N ARG A 42 8.22 7.90 -1.27
CA ARG A 42 7.88 9.03 -0.43
C ARG A 42 9.06 9.24 0.50
N ALA A 43 9.69 10.40 0.41
CA ALA A 43 10.87 10.70 1.19
C ALA A 43 10.57 10.43 2.67
N PRO A 44 11.50 9.80 3.42
CA PRO A 44 11.28 9.48 4.82
C PRO A 44 11.01 10.76 5.62
N ALA A 45 10.11 10.67 6.60
CA ALA A 45 9.80 11.79 7.48
C ALA A 45 11.07 12.20 8.27
N ARG A 46 11.43 13.49 8.23
CA ARG A 46 12.65 14.02 8.87
C ARG A 46 12.47 14.36 10.35
N SER A 47 11.23 14.56 10.79
CA SER A 47 10.86 14.87 12.17
C SER A 47 9.49 14.29 12.50
N VAL A 48 9.29 13.92 13.77
CA VAL A 48 8.04 13.33 14.28
C VAL A 48 7.61 14.10 15.52
N ILE A 49 6.32 14.42 15.61
CA ILE A 49 5.71 14.95 16.84
C ILE A 49 4.99 13.79 17.52
N GLN A 50 5.40 13.47 18.74
CA GLN A 50 4.73 12.48 19.56
C GLN A 50 3.89 13.18 20.63
N ILE A 51 2.59 12.89 20.64
CA ILE A 51 1.68 13.34 21.68
C ILE A 51 1.43 12.14 22.60
N TRP A 52 1.93 12.20 23.83
CA TRP A 52 1.69 11.19 24.85
C TRP A 52 0.55 11.63 25.76
N MET A 53 -0.59 10.94 25.68
CA MET A 53 -1.81 11.33 26.40
C MET A 53 -2.03 10.48 27.66
N TRP A 54 -1.22 10.71 28.69
CA TRP A 54 -1.45 10.05 29.98
C TRP A 54 -2.67 10.67 30.69
N GLY A 55 -3.68 9.85 30.98
CA GLY A 55 -4.97 10.32 31.51
C GLY A 55 -5.89 10.95 30.46
N GLY A 56 -5.61 10.74 29.16
CA GLY A 56 -6.52 11.11 28.08
C GLY A 56 -7.75 10.21 27.97
N PRO A 57 -8.62 10.45 26.97
CA PRO A 57 -9.76 9.58 26.69
C PRO A 57 -9.30 8.17 26.31
N SER A 58 -10.12 7.16 26.61
CA SER A 58 -9.78 5.77 26.32
C SER A 58 -9.85 5.48 24.82
N HIS A 59 -9.29 4.35 24.38
CA HIS A 59 -9.43 3.91 23.00
C HIS A 59 -10.90 3.61 22.63
N LEU A 60 -11.71 3.14 23.60
CA LEU A 60 -13.14 2.90 23.40
C LEU A 60 -13.91 4.20 23.12
N ASP A 61 -13.48 5.30 23.74
CA ASP A 61 -14.12 6.62 23.56
C ASP A 61 -13.67 7.35 22.29
N THR A 62 -12.67 6.81 21.57
CA THR A 62 -11.99 7.50 20.47
C THR A 62 -11.93 6.67 19.19
N PHE A 63 -10.85 5.93 18.98
CA PHE A 63 -10.49 5.31 17.70
C PHE A 63 -10.98 3.87 17.55
N ASP A 64 -11.51 3.25 18.61
CA ASP A 64 -12.02 1.88 18.61
C ASP A 64 -13.30 1.76 19.47
N PRO A 65 -14.40 2.44 19.10
CA PRO A 65 -15.66 2.29 19.80
C PRO A 65 -16.17 0.85 19.67
N LYS A 66 -16.62 0.27 20.78
CA LYS A 66 -17.14 -1.10 20.84
C LYS A 66 -18.61 -1.10 21.25
N PRO A 67 -19.54 -0.65 20.38
CA PRO A 67 -20.96 -0.49 20.71
C PRO A 67 -21.58 -1.77 21.29
N ASP A 68 -21.13 -2.93 20.82
CA ASP A 68 -21.65 -4.23 21.23
C ASP A 68 -21.18 -4.68 22.63
N ALA A 69 -20.23 -3.97 23.25
CA ALA A 69 -19.78 -4.28 24.62
C ALA A 69 -20.83 -3.88 25.67
N GLY A 70 -21.72 -2.94 25.34
CA GLY A 70 -22.78 -2.46 26.23
C GLY A 70 -22.37 -1.30 27.14
N TYR A 71 -23.37 -0.76 27.84
CA TYR A 71 -23.26 0.47 28.62
C TYR A 71 -22.23 0.40 29.75
N ASP A 72 -22.05 -0.76 30.38
CA ASP A 72 -21.10 -0.91 31.49
C ASP A 72 -19.63 -0.74 31.04
N TYR A 73 -19.34 -0.95 29.75
CA TYR A 73 -17.99 -0.85 29.20
C TYR A 73 -17.77 0.47 28.44
N CYS A 74 -18.75 0.91 27.64
CA CYS A 74 -18.63 2.12 26.82
C CYS A 74 -19.25 3.36 27.47
N GLY A 75 -20.02 3.19 28.55
CA GLY A 75 -20.72 4.27 29.21
C GLY A 75 -21.63 5.03 28.24
N PRO A 76 -21.71 6.37 28.34
CA PRO A 76 -22.53 7.19 27.47
C PRO A 76 -21.92 7.41 26.06
N LEU A 77 -20.68 6.94 25.81
CA LEU A 77 -19.95 7.12 24.55
C LEU A 77 -19.91 5.81 23.74
N ASP A 78 -21.07 5.16 23.60
CA ASP A 78 -21.22 3.89 22.89
C ASP A 78 -21.43 4.04 21.37
N LYS A 79 -21.52 5.27 20.87
CA LYS A 79 -21.86 5.57 19.48
C LYS A 79 -20.64 5.61 18.57
N ALA A 80 -20.72 4.84 17.50
CA ALA A 80 -19.74 4.88 16.41
C ALA A 80 -20.34 5.56 15.17
N ILE A 81 -19.54 6.42 14.52
CA ILE A 81 -19.86 7.06 13.25
C ILE A 81 -18.99 6.49 12.12
N PRO A 82 -19.53 6.37 10.90
CA PRO A 82 -18.74 5.99 9.73
C PRO A 82 -17.75 7.09 9.37
N THR A 83 -16.61 6.70 8.82
CA THR A 83 -15.62 7.64 8.27
C THR A 83 -15.70 7.74 6.75
N ASN A 84 -14.88 8.61 6.14
CA ASN A 84 -14.75 8.71 4.69
C ASN A 84 -14.13 7.45 4.03
N VAL A 85 -13.62 6.51 4.84
CA VAL A 85 -13.07 5.23 4.35
C VAL A 85 -14.00 4.10 4.76
N ASP A 86 -14.45 3.32 3.77
CA ASP A 86 -15.34 2.19 3.99
C ASP A 86 -14.76 1.18 4.99
N GLY A 87 -15.61 0.71 5.91
CA GLY A 87 -15.23 -0.26 6.94
C GLY A 87 -14.51 0.33 8.16
N ILE A 88 -14.19 1.63 8.16
CA ILE A 88 -13.64 2.32 9.33
C ILE A 88 -14.73 3.11 10.05
N TYR A 89 -14.89 2.80 11.34
CA TYR A 89 -15.77 3.50 12.28
C TYR A 89 -14.94 4.05 13.45
N ILE A 90 -15.29 5.24 13.91
CA ILE A 90 -14.69 5.91 15.09
C ILE A 90 -15.79 6.55 15.95
N SER A 91 -15.45 7.00 17.15
CA SER A 91 -16.40 7.63 18.09
C SER A 91 -17.07 8.88 17.52
N ASP A 92 -18.34 9.11 17.88
CA ASP A 92 -19.11 10.28 17.48
C ASP A 92 -18.53 11.62 17.98
N GLN A 93 -17.61 11.58 18.96
CA GLN A 93 -16.90 12.73 19.48
C GLN A 93 -15.80 13.27 18.54
N LEU A 94 -15.47 12.55 17.46
CA LEU A 94 -14.41 12.91 16.52
C LEU A 94 -14.92 13.15 15.07
N PRO A 95 -15.97 13.97 14.85
CA PRO A 95 -16.62 14.08 13.55
C PRO A 95 -15.73 14.71 12.46
N LEU A 96 -14.82 15.61 12.84
CA LEU A 96 -13.87 16.20 11.89
C LEU A 96 -12.78 15.20 11.50
N LEU A 97 -12.40 14.32 12.43
CA LEU A 97 -11.41 13.29 12.17
C LEU A 97 -12.00 12.16 11.30
N ALA A 98 -13.30 11.87 11.44
CA ALA A 98 -14.00 10.90 10.61
C ALA A 98 -13.93 11.26 9.11
N GLN A 99 -13.92 12.56 8.80
CA GLN A 99 -13.80 13.07 7.43
C GLN A 99 -12.39 12.92 6.83
N GLN A 100 -11.38 12.57 7.64
CA GLN A 100 -9.97 12.56 7.24
C GLN A 100 -9.32 11.18 7.41
N ALA A 101 -10.11 10.11 7.49
CA ALA A 101 -9.62 8.74 7.69
C ALA A 101 -8.70 8.23 6.57
N ASP A 102 -8.74 8.85 5.39
CA ASP A 102 -7.83 8.59 4.27
C ASP A 102 -6.40 9.11 4.51
N LYS A 103 -6.18 9.94 5.54
CA LYS A 103 -4.91 10.63 5.80
C LYS A 103 -4.15 10.13 7.01
N TYR A 104 -4.73 9.22 7.79
CA TYR A 104 -4.08 8.61 8.95
C TYR A 104 -4.30 7.11 8.98
N SER A 105 -3.50 6.44 9.80
CA SER A 105 -3.64 5.01 10.04
C SER A 105 -4.00 4.78 11.50
N ILE A 106 -5.00 3.93 11.73
CA ILE A 106 -5.41 3.50 13.07
C ILE A 106 -4.72 2.16 13.34
N ILE A 107 -4.09 2.03 14.50
CA ILE A 107 -3.49 0.78 14.97
C ILE A 107 -4.31 0.28 16.15
N ARG A 108 -5.02 -0.84 15.96
CA ARG A 108 -5.84 -1.51 17.00
C ARG A 108 -5.21 -2.86 17.34
N SER A 109 -4.07 -2.85 18.03
CA SER A 109 -3.25 -4.05 18.26
C SER A 109 -3.14 -4.43 19.74
N MET A 110 -4.20 -4.21 20.53
CA MET A 110 -4.27 -4.65 21.93
C MET A 110 -5.31 -5.75 22.08
#